data_AF-A0A529ZTF5-F1
#
_entry.id   AF-A0A529ZTF5-F1
#
_cell.length_a   1.000
_cell.length_b   1.000
_cell.length_c   1.000
_cell.angle_alpha   90.00
_cell.angle_beta   90.00
_cell.angle_gamma   90.00
#
_symmetry.space_group_name_H-M   'P 1'
#
loop_
_entity.id
_entity.type
_entity.pdbx_description
1 polymer ?
#
loop_
_entity_poly.entity_id
_entity_poly.type
_entity_poly.pdbx_seq_one_letter_code
_entity_poly.pdbx_strand_id
1 'polypeptide(L)'
;SLDKAGNVCAAIIEGPHKGVFTIKRNGDFDITDGAFLPDGDLLLLERSFSIARGVKMRLRRIYGESVEKGAVADGPVLMEADLGYQIDNMEGLDVWTRDDGALMVSLVSDDNHSILQRNLYLEFILHQD
;
A
#
# COMPACT_ATOMS: atom_id res chain seq x y z
N SER A 1 9.59 2.19 -10.50
CA SER A 1 10.04 1.80 -11.85
C SER A 1 9.27 0.57 -12.29
N LEU A 2 9.06 0.38 -13.60
CA LEU A 2 8.36 -0.80 -14.14
C LEU A 2 9.31 -1.70 -14.94
N ASP A 3 9.10 -3.01 -14.87
CA ASP A 3 9.76 -3.98 -15.75
C ASP A 3 9.13 -4.01 -17.16
N LYS A 4 9.64 -4.86 -18.06
CA LYS A 4 9.10 -5.01 -19.42
C LYS A 4 7.67 -5.58 -19.46
N ALA A 5 7.22 -6.24 -18.39
CA ALA A 5 5.87 -6.76 -18.24
C ALA A 5 4.92 -5.74 -17.54
N GLY A 6 5.43 -4.58 -17.13
CA GLY A 6 4.67 -3.54 -16.44
C GLY A 6 4.54 -3.75 -14.93
N ASN A 7 5.28 -4.69 -14.34
CA ASN A 7 5.30 -4.91 -12.89
C ASN A 7 6.19 -3.88 -12.19
N VAL A 8 5.89 -3.57 -10.94
CA VAL A 8 6.69 -2.63 -10.15
C VAL A 8 7.98 -3.29 -9.69
N CYS A 9 9.14 -2.70 -10.02
CA CYS A 9 10.43 -3.22 -9.56
C CYS A 9 10.62 -3.00 -8.06
N ALA A 10 11.10 -4.03 -7.36
CA ALA A 10 11.39 -4.00 -5.93
C ALA A 10 12.66 -4.80 -5.61
N ALA A 11 13.24 -4.60 -4.42
CA ALA A 11 14.45 -5.31 -4.02
C ALA A 11 14.51 -5.55 -2.51
N ILE A 12 15.01 -6.73 -2.14
CA ILE A 12 15.45 -7.06 -0.79
C ILE A 12 16.94 -6.73 -0.71
N ILE A 13 17.32 -5.82 0.18
CA ILE A 13 18.68 -5.24 0.21
C ILE A 13 19.67 -6.12 0.97
N GLU A 14 19.20 -6.89 1.96
CA GLU A 14 20.02 -7.71 2.86
C GLU A 14 19.32 -9.00 3.30
N GLY A 15 20.05 -9.86 4.01
CA GLY A 15 19.56 -11.15 4.47
C GLY A 15 19.61 -12.27 3.41
N PRO A 16 19.15 -13.48 3.76
CA PRO A 16 19.26 -14.67 2.92
C PRO A 16 18.47 -14.58 1.60
N HIS A 17 17.40 -13.79 1.57
CA HIS A 17 16.56 -13.59 0.39
C HIS A 17 16.97 -12.38 -0.47
N LYS A 18 18.13 -11.77 -0.21
CA LYS A 18 18.64 -10.61 -0.95
C LYS A 18 18.52 -10.81 -2.47
N GLY A 19 17.91 -9.84 -3.14
CA GLY A 19 17.71 -9.87 -4.58
C GLY A 19 16.63 -8.93 -5.07
N VAL A 20 16.52 -8.83 -6.38
CA VAL A 20 15.44 -8.10 -7.06
C VAL A 20 14.25 -9.03 -7.24
N PHE A 21 13.06 -8.48 -7.04
CA PHE A 21 11.79 -9.10 -7.36
C PHE A 21 10.89 -8.04 -8.00
N THR A 22 9.71 -8.43 -8.45
CA THR A 22 8.72 -7.46 -8.92
C THR A 22 7.40 -7.66 -8.19
N ILE A 23 6.63 -6.60 -8.06
CA ILE A 23 5.26 -6.66 -7.54
C ILE A 23 4.34 -6.52 -8.74
N LYS A 24 3.42 -7.46 -8.90
CA LYS A 24 2.45 -7.41 -10.00
C LYS A 24 1.66 -6.10 -9.93
N ARG A 25 1.64 -5.35 -11.02
CA ARG A 25 0.86 -4.13 -11.11
C ARG A 25 -0.57 -4.47 -11.52
N ASN A 26 -1.55 -3.91 -10.81
CA ASN A 26 -2.96 -4.07 -11.13
C ASN A 26 -3.59 -2.70 -11.34
N GLY A 27 -4.07 -2.43 -12.56
CA GLY A 27 -4.69 -1.15 -12.93
C GLY A 27 -3.69 -0.01 -13.05
N ASP A 28 -4.16 1.19 -12.75
CA ASP A 28 -3.44 2.47 -12.84
C ASP A 28 -2.90 2.95 -11.48
N PHE A 29 -2.77 2.03 -10.52
CA PHE A 29 -2.27 2.33 -9.19
C PHE A 29 -0.74 2.22 -9.12
N ASP A 30 -0.15 3.17 -8.39
CA ASP A 30 1.27 3.22 -8.06
C ASP A 30 1.45 3.12 -6.53
N ILE A 31 2.49 2.42 -6.09
CA ILE A 31 2.80 2.23 -4.66
C ILE A 31 3.35 3.53 -4.08
N THR A 32 2.81 3.97 -2.95
CA THR A 32 3.31 5.13 -2.19
C THR A 32 4.05 4.73 -0.93
N ASP A 33 3.57 3.71 -0.23
CA ASP A 33 4.18 3.26 1.02
C ASP A 33 3.84 1.80 1.32
N GLY A 34 4.54 1.21 2.28
CA GLY A 34 4.34 -0.18 2.67
C GLY A 34 4.84 -0.49 4.08
N ALA A 35 4.11 -1.34 4.79
CA ALA A 35 4.45 -1.78 6.13
C ALA A 35 4.28 -3.31 6.27
N PHE A 36 5.19 -3.96 7.00
CA PHE A 36 5.05 -5.39 7.29
C PHE A 36 3.98 -5.63 8.34
N LEU A 37 3.15 -6.63 8.09
CA LEU A 37 2.22 -7.19 9.04
C LEU A 37 2.95 -8.17 9.99
N PRO A 38 2.41 -8.43 11.20
CA PRO A 38 3.03 -9.34 12.16
C PRO A 38 3.25 -10.78 11.65
N ASP A 39 2.48 -11.21 10.65
CA ASP A 39 2.60 -12.52 10.00
C ASP A 39 3.65 -12.58 8.89
N GLY A 40 4.31 -11.44 8.58
CA GLY A 40 5.35 -11.34 7.57
C GLY A 40 4.85 -10.88 6.19
N ASP A 41 3.54 -10.70 6.02
CA ASP A 41 2.98 -10.14 4.80
C ASP A 41 3.28 -8.65 4.69
N LEU A 42 3.30 -8.14 3.46
CA LEU A 42 3.53 -6.73 3.20
C LEU A 42 2.21 -6.06 2.85
N LEU A 43 1.77 -5.12 3.69
CA LEU A 43 0.65 -4.24 3.37
C LEU A 43 1.16 -3.05 2.56
N LEU A 44 0.61 -2.86 1.37
CA LEU A 44 0.93 -1.75 0.48
C LEU A 44 -0.19 -0.73 0.46
N LEU A 45 0.17 0.54 0.56
CA LEU A 45 -0.65 1.67 0.17
C LEU A 45 -0.35 2.02 -1.29
N GLU A 46 -1.39 2.01 -2.12
CA GLU A 46 -1.28 2.34 -3.53
C GLU A 46 -2.29 3.43 -3.89
N ARG A 47 -1.92 4.34 -4.78
CA ARG A 47 -2.78 5.45 -5.22
C ARG A 47 -2.90 5.51 -6.74
N SER A 48 -4.00 6.07 -7.23
CA SER A 48 -4.12 6.51 -8.61
C SER A 48 -4.75 7.89 -8.69
N PHE A 49 -4.35 8.66 -9.69
CA PHE A 49 -4.87 10.00 -9.92
C PHE A 49 -5.17 10.24 -11.39
N SER A 50 -6.33 10.83 -11.67
CA SER A 50 -6.63 11.42 -12.97
C SER A 50 -7.50 12.65 -12.83
N ILE A 51 -7.39 13.60 -13.76
CA ILE A 51 -8.21 14.82 -13.76
C ILE A 51 -9.72 14.48 -13.78
N ALA A 52 -10.11 13.42 -14.51
CA ALA A 52 -11.51 13.06 -14.66
C ALA A 52 -12.11 12.27 -13.48
N ARG A 53 -11.28 11.51 -12.74
CA ARG A 53 -11.75 10.62 -11.66
C ARG A 53 -11.31 11.06 -10.26
N GLY A 54 -10.45 12.07 -10.16
CA GLY A 54 -9.84 12.48 -8.90
C GLY A 54 -8.82 11.47 -8.39
N VAL A 55 -8.65 11.46 -7.06
CA VAL A 55 -7.75 10.56 -6.34
C VAL A 55 -8.49 9.28 -5.94
N LYS A 56 -7.79 8.15 -6.08
CA LYS A 56 -8.17 6.87 -5.49
C LYS A 56 -7.01 6.32 -4.68
N MET A 57 -7.32 5.54 -3.67
CA MET A 57 -6.36 4.79 -2.90
C MET A 57 -6.81 3.34 -2.78
N ARG A 58 -5.88 2.43 -2.50
CA ARG A 58 -6.19 1.07 -2.08
C ARG A 58 -5.13 0.53 -1.13
N LEU A 59 -5.57 -0.37 -0.27
CA LEU A 59 -4.72 -1.21 0.55
C LEU A 59 -4.66 -2.60 -0.06
N ARG A 60 -3.45 -3.07 -0.36
CA ARG A 60 -3.21 -4.41 -0.91
C ARG A 60 -2.29 -5.20 -0.01
N ARG A 61 -2.72 -6.40 0.37
CA ARG A 61 -1.89 -7.34 1.12
C ARG A 61 -1.11 -8.19 0.13
N ILE A 62 0.21 -8.15 0.23
CA ILE A 62 1.13 -8.99 -0.54
C ILE A 62 1.60 -10.11 0.36
N TYR A 63 1.47 -11.34 -0.12
CA TYR A 63 1.91 -12.51 0.62
C TYR A 63 3.42 -12.46 0.84
N GLY A 64 3.86 -12.57 2.08
CA GLY A 64 5.27 -12.47 2.46
C GLY A 64 6.12 -13.54 1.80
N GLU A 65 5.57 -14.75 1.62
CA GLU A 65 6.24 -15.85 0.91
C GLU A 65 6.45 -15.58 -0.58
N SER A 66 5.72 -14.62 -1.16
CA SER A 66 5.91 -14.21 -2.56
C SER A 66 6.99 -13.14 -2.73
N VAL A 67 7.46 -12.54 -1.62
CA VAL A 67 8.56 -11.58 -1.59
C VAL A 67 9.90 -12.33 -1.61
N GLU A 68 10.21 -12.89 -2.79
CA GLU A 68 11.40 -13.69 -3.02
C GLU A 68 12.16 -13.23 -4.27
N LYS A 69 13.49 -13.37 -4.25
CA LYS A 69 14.35 -13.06 -5.40
C LYS A 69 13.84 -13.73 -6.69
N GLY A 70 13.60 -12.91 -7.70
CA GLY A 70 13.15 -13.36 -9.03
C GLY A 70 11.65 -13.67 -9.12
N ALA A 71 10.91 -13.58 -8.02
CA ALA A 71 9.47 -13.77 -8.02
C ALA A 71 8.70 -12.53 -8.49
N VAL A 72 7.44 -12.76 -8.85
CA VAL A 72 6.43 -11.71 -9.04
C VAL A 72 5.46 -11.81 -7.87
N ALA A 73 5.61 -10.92 -6.89
CA ALA A 73 4.78 -10.85 -5.70
C ALA A 73 3.38 -10.31 -6.03
N ASP A 74 2.34 -10.88 -5.43
CA ASP A 74 0.94 -10.46 -5.62
C ASP A 74 0.10 -10.83 -4.39
N GLY A 75 -1.13 -10.33 -4.33
CA GLY A 75 -2.07 -10.65 -3.28
C GLY A 75 -3.35 -9.81 -3.34
N PRO A 76 -4.30 -10.02 -2.41
CA PRO A 76 -5.63 -9.45 -2.49
C PRO A 76 -5.65 -7.95 -2.16
N VAL A 77 -6.57 -7.23 -2.82
CA VAL A 77 -6.97 -5.88 -2.42
C VAL A 77 -7.90 -6.00 -1.21
N LEU A 78 -7.53 -5.39 -0.10
CA LEU A 78 -8.31 -5.39 1.14
C LEU A 78 -9.34 -4.25 1.15
N MET A 79 -8.97 -3.10 0.60
CA MET A 79 -9.80 -1.90 0.56
C MET A 79 -9.47 -1.10 -0.69
N GLU A 80 -10.48 -0.58 -1.38
CA GLU A 80 -10.33 0.44 -2.42
C GLU A 80 -11.30 1.57 -2.11
N ALA A 81 -10.81 2.82 -2.19
CA ALA A 81 -11.59 4.00 -1.84
C ALA A 81 -11.28 5.16 -2.79
N ASP A 82 -12.26 6.03 -2.96
CA ASP A 82 -12.16 7.30 -3.69
C ASP A 82 -12.67 8.44 -2.81
N LEU A 83 -12.69 9.67 -3.35
CA LEU A 83 -13.11 10.88 -2.63
C LEU A 83 -14.52 10.79 -2.00
N GLY A 84 -15.38 9.84 -2.42
CA GLY A 84 -16.66 9.57 -1.77
C GLY A 84 -16.53 8.98 -0.35
N TYR A 85 -15.40 8.35 -0.04
CA TYR A 85 -15.13 7.64 1.22
C TYR A 85 -14.26 8.43 2.21
N GLN A 86 -14.23 9.76 2.09
CA GLN A 86 -13.46 10.64 2.97
C GLN A 86 -11.94 10.36 2.98
N ILE A 87 -11.38 9.87 1.87
CA ILE A 87 -9.93 9.78 1.64
C ILE A 87 -9.41 11.04 0.93
N ASP A 88 -8.08 11.16 0.82
CA ASP A 88 -7.40 12.16 -0.02
C ASP A 88 -6.14 11.54 -0.66
N ASN A 89 -5.13 12.34 -1.05
CA ASN A 89 -3.81 11.88 -1.49
C ASN A 89 -3.03 11.21 -0.34
N MET A 90 -3.48 10.02 0.07
CA MET A 90 -2.84 9.21 1.11
C MET A 90 -1.45 8.81 0.64
N GLU A 91 -0.44 9.06 1.47
CA GLU A 91 0.95 8.80 1.12
C GLU A 91 1.72 8.07 2.22
N GLY A 92 1.32 8.18 3.49
CA GLY A 92 1.94 7.44 4.58
C GLY A 92 1.05 6.31 5.11
N LEU A 93 1.68 5.20 5.46
CA LEU A 93 1.10 4.00 6.05
C LEU A 93 1.95 3.53 7.23
N ASP A 94 1.30 3.17 8.34
CA ASP A 94 1.95 2.43 9.42
C ASP A 94 1.04 1.34 10.00
N VAL A 95 1.64 0.32 10.58
CA VAL A 95 0.96 -0.81 11.22
C VAL A 95 1.48 -0.96 12.65
N TRP A 96 0.57 -0.92 13.61
CA TRP A 96 0.93 -0.97 15.03
C TRP A 96 -0.12 -1.74 15.85
N THR A 97 0.24 -2.14 17.06
CA THR A 97 -0.66 -2.85 17.98
C THR A 97 -1.13 -1.90 19.06
N ARG A 98 -2.45 -1.72 19.19
CA ARG A 98 -3.07 -0.91 20.25
C ARG A 98 -3.05 -1.67 21.58
N ASP A 99 -3.22 -0.95 22.69
CA ASP A 99 -3.19 -1.49 24.05
C ASP A 99 -4.17 -2.66 24.31
N ASP A 100 -5.25 -2.76 23.53
CA ASP A 100 -6.22 -3.86 23.57
C ASP A 100 -5.87 -5.06 22.68
N GLY A 101 -4.71 -5.03 22.02
CA GLY A 101 -4.22 -6.06 21.10
C GLY A 101 -4.74 -5.92 19.67
N ALA A 102 -5.55 -4.90 19.35
CA ALA A 102 -6.03 -4.69 17.99
C ALA A 102 -4.87 -4.31 17.05
N LEU A 103 -4.82 -4.93 15.87
CA LEU A 103 -3.90 -4.55 14.81
C LEU A 103 -4.46 -3.32 14.10
N MET A 104 -3.76 -2.20 14.24
CA MET A 104 -4.14 -0.91 13.70
C MET A 104 -3.39 -0.62 12.42
N VAL A 105 -4.09 0.01 11.47
CA VAL A 105 -3.53 0.58 10.25
C VAL A 105 -3.76 2.08 10.29
N SER A 106 -2.68 2.85 10.30
CA SER A 106 -2.72 4.31 10.25
C SER A 106 -2.40 4.78 8.83
N LEU A 107 -3.23 5.69 8.30
CA LEU A 107 -3.01 6.34 7.02
C LEU A 107 -2.91 7.85 7.22
N VAL A 108 -1.95 8.48 6.55
CA VAL A 108 -1.81 9.94 6.52
C VAL A 108 -1.77 10.46 5.08
N SER A 109 -2.48 11.56 4.84
CA SER A 109 -2.39 12.26 3.56
C SER A 109 -1.14 13.10 3.49
N ASP A 110 -0.64 13.29 2.28
CA ASP A 110 0.41 14.27 1.97
C ASP A 110 -0.02 15.72 2.30
N ASP A 111 0.92 16.67 2.19
CA ASP A 111 0.68 18.10 2.29
C ASP A 111 -0.05 18.63 1.05
N ASN A 112 -1.31 18.23 0.99
CA ASN A 112 -2.34 18.61 0.06
C ASN A 112 -2.38 20.12 -0.23
N HIS A 113 -1.50 20.58 -1.14
CA HIS A 113 -1.25 21.98 -1.48
C HIS A 113 -2.41 22.65 -2.24
N SER A 114 -3.55 21.97 -2.37
CA SER A 114 -4.77 22.47 -3.02
C SER A 114 -5.86 22.77 -1.99
N ILE A 115 -6.59 23.87 -2.22
CA ILE A 115 -7.72 24.33 -1.39
C ILE A 115 -8.88 23.31 -1.34
N LEU A 116 -8.89 22.34 -2.26
CA LEU A 116 -9.91 21.28 -2.34
C LEU A 116 -9.54 20.02 -1.55
N GLN A 117 -8.29 19.90 -1.13
CA GLN A 117 -7.77 18.71 -0.46
C GLN A 117 -7.64 18.95 1.06
N ARG A 118 -7.66 17.88 1.84
CA ARG A 118 -7.66 17.90 3.31
C ARG A 118 -6.47 17.17 3.86
N ASN A 119 -5.90 17.67 4.96
CA ASN A 119 -4.94 16.92 5.73
C ASN A 119 -5.70 15.91 6.60
N LEU A 120 -5.53 14.62 6.30
CA LEU A 120 -6.25 13.52 6.93
C LEU A 120 -5.30 12.60 7.67
N TYR A 121 -5.75 12.16 8.84
CA TYR A 121 -5.22 11.02 9.56
C TYR A 121 -6.38 10.06 9.83
N LEU A 122 -6.26 8.83 9.35
CA LEU A 122 -7.28 7.79 9.46
C LEU A 122 -6.68 6.57 10.13
N GLU A 123 -7.49 5.91 10.97
CA GLU A 123 -7.12 4.66 11.62
C GLU A 123 -8.17 3.59 11.35
N PHE A 124 -7.71 2.39 11.04
CA PHE A 124 -8.55 1.23 10.80
C PHE A 124 -8.09 0.06 11.67
N ILE A 125 -9.03 -0.75 12.12
CA ILE A 125 -8.71 -2.06 12.70
C ILE A 125 -8.61 -3.05 11.55
N LEU A 126 -7.48 -3.74 11.43
CA LEU A 126 -7.31 -4.83 10.48
C LEU A 126 -7.73 -6.13 11.16
N HIS A 127 -8.84 -6.70 10.68
CA HIS A 127 -9.31 -8.01 11.11
C HIS A 127 -8.62 -9.11 10.30
N GLN A 128 -8.27 -10.21 10.97
CA GLN A 128 -7.92 -11.45 10.29
C GLN A 128 -9.21 -12.12 9.79
N ASP A 129 -9.15 -12.69 8.58
CA ASP A 129 -10.20 -13.57 8.05
C ASP A 129 -10.27 -14.90 8.82
#